data_AF-A0A354XFN3-F1
#
_entry.id   AF-A0A354XFN3-F1
#
_cell.length_a   1.000
_cell.length_b   1.000
_cell.length_c   1.000
_cell.angle_alpha   90.00
_cell.angle_beta   90.00
_cell.angle_gamma   90.00
#
_symmetry.space_group_name_H-M   'P 1'
#
loop_
_entity.id
_entity.type
_entity.pdbx_description
1 polymer ?
#
loop_
_entity_poly.entity_id
_entity_poly.type
_entity_poly.pdbx_seq_one_letter_code
_entity_poly.pdbx_strand_id
1 'polypeptide(L)' 'TVLADVTTQMAVADEETFGPVAPVFRFQRDEEAIAMANDTPFGLAAYFYATDYRRIWRTMEAL' A
#
# COMPACT_ATOMS: atom_id res chain seq x y z
N THR A 1 14.60 5.34 6.98
CA THR A 1 14.85 5.93 5.66
C THR A 1 13.55 5.96 4.88
N VAL A 2 13.19 7.10 4.30
CA VAL A 2 11.97 7.25 3.49
C VAL A 2 12.39 7.35 2.03
N LEU A 3 11.76 6.54 1.17
CA LEU A 3 11.95 6.61 -0.27
C LEU A 3 10.71 7.24 -0.90
N ALA A 4 10.88 8.44 -1.47
CA ALA A 4 9.83 9.15 -2.19
C ALA A 4 9.87 8.81 -3.70
N ASP A 5 8.75 9.04 -4.38
CA ASP A 5 8.60 8.85 -5.83
C ASP A 5 8.96 7.44 -6.32
N VAL A 6 8.69 6.44 -5.49
CA VAL A 6 8.87 5.03 -5.83
C VAL A 6 7.76 4.56 -6.76
N THR A 7 8.08 3.56 -7.59
CA THR A 7 7.13 2.95 -8.54
C THR A 7 7.07 1.44 -8.31
N THR A 8 5.98 0.80 -8.72
CA THR A 8 5.78 -0.66 -8.59
C THR A 8 6.78 -1.49 -9.38
N GLN A 9 7.60 -0.89 -10.25
CA GLN A 9 8.64 -1.58 -11.02
C GLN A 9 9.98 -1.69 -10.27
N MET A 10 10.09 -1.04 -9.10
CA MET A 10 11.31 -1.08 -8.29
C MET A 10 11.29 -2.28 -7.35
N ALA A 11 12.45 -2.93 -7.12
CA ALA A 11 12.55 -4.11 -6.25
C ALA A 11 11.96 -3.92 -4.84
N VAL A 12 12.00 -2.69 -4.30
CA VAL A 12 11.43 -2.35 -2.99
C VAL A 12 9.90 -2.49 -2.91
N ALA A 13 9.21 -2.66 -4.05
CA ALA A 13 7.78 -2.93 -4.09
C ALA A 13 7.45 -4.39 -3.73
N ASP A 14 8.32 -5.34 -4.09
CA ASP A 14 8.07 -6.79 -3.93
C ASP A 14 8.96 -7.45 -2.87
N GLU A 15 10.15 -6.89 -2.63
CA GLU A 15 11.14 -7.48 -1.73
C GLU A 15 11.04 -6.93 -0.31
N GLU A 16 10.90 -7.84 0.66
CA GLU A 16 10.93 -7.49 2.07
C GLU A 16 12.36 -7.17 2.53
N THR A 17 12.66 -5.88 2.68
CA THR A 17 14.02 -5.43 3.02
C THR A 17 14.44 -5.72 4.47
N PHE A 18 13.48 -5.96 5.39
CA PHE A 18 13.67 -6.09 6.85
C PHE A 18 14.48 -4.97 7.54
N GLY A 19 14.85 -3.91 6.81
CA GLY A 19 15.59 -2.76 7.29
C GLY A 19 14.66 -1.59 7.62
N PRO A 20 15.20 -0.50 8.21
CA PRO A 20 14.42 0.69 8.54
C PRO A 20 14.13 1.53 7.27
N VAL A 21 13.43 0.97 6.30
CA VAL A 21 13.11 1.58 5.00
C VAL A 21 11.59 1.62 4.81
N ALA A 22 11.07 2.77 4.39
CA ALA A 22 9.65 2.98 4.11
C ALA A 22 9.48 3.56 2.69
N PRO A 23 9.07 2.74 1.70
CA PRO A 23 8.73 3.23 0.36
C PRO A 23 7.35 3.91 0.36
N VAL A 24 7.23 5.06 -0.32
CA VAL A 24 5.98 5.84 -0.41
C VAL A 24 5.48 5.92 -1.85
N PHE A 25 4.37 5.26 -2.12
CA PHE A 25 3.72 5.24 -3.43
C PHE A 25 2.57 6.25 -3.47
N ARG A 26 2.36 6.88 -4.63
CA ARG A 26 1.20 7.74 -4.87
C ARG A 26 0.13 6.95 -5.63
N PHE A 27 -1.12 7.19 -5.26
CA PHE A 27 -2.31 6.70 -5.97
C PHE A 27 -3.33 7.84 -6.04
N GLN A 28 -4.30 7.73 -6.95
CA GLN A 28 -5.36 8.74 -7.10
C GLN A 28 -6.73 8.22 -6.70
N ARG A 29 -6.95 6.91 -6.78
CA ARG A 29 -8.25 6.28 -6.54
C ARG A 29 -8.10 5.11 -5.56
N ASP A 30 -9.16 4.83 -4.82
CA ASP A 30 -9.14 3.77 -3.81
C ASP A 30 -8.95 2.40 -4.47
N GLU A 31 -9.54 2.17 -5.63
CA GLU A 31 -9.43 0.91 -6.36
C GLU A 31 -7.99 0.65 -6.82
N GLU A 32 -7.25 1.70 -7.15
CA GLU A 32 -5.83 1.64 -7.51
C GLU A 32 -4.99 1.28 -6.27
N ALA A 33 -5.24 1.93 -5.13
CA ALA A 33 -4.54 1.62 -3.89
C ALA A 33 -4.76 0.17 -3.44
N ILE A 34 -6.00 -0.32 -3.53
CA ILE A 34 -6.35 -1.71 -3.19
C ILE A 34 -5.65 -2.68 -4.13
N ALA A 35 -5.69 -2.43 -5.44
CA ALA A 35 -5.01 -3.28 -6.42
C ALA A 35 -3.51 -3.35 -6.15
N MET A 36 -2.87 -2.20 -5.88
CA MET A 36 -1.44 -2.13 -5.55
C MET A 36 -1.11 -2.82 -4.21
N ALA A 37 -1.96 -2.68 -3.19
CA ALA A 37 -1.75 -3.30 -1.89
C ALA A 37 -1.89 -4.83 -1.94
N ASN A 38 -2.75 -5.34 -2.82
CA ASN A 38 -3.00 -6.77 -3.01
C ASN A 38 -2.08 -7.43 -4.06
N ASP A 39 -1.33 -6.64 -4.84
CA ASP A 39 -0.36 -7.14 -5.83
C ASP A 39 0.96 -7.53 -5.14
N THR A 40 0.86 -8.44 -4.18
CA THR A 40 2.00 -8.97 -3.42
C THR A 40 1.67 -10.41 -3.02
N PRO A 41 2.66 -11.32 -2.99
CA PRO A 41 2.45 -12.69 -2.51
C PRO A 41 2.23 -12.77 -0.99
N PHE A 42 2.36 -11.65 -0.27
CA PHE A 42 2.24 -11.55 1.18
C PHE A 42 0.87 -11.00 1.61
N GLY A 43 0.53 -11.08 2.90
CA GLY A 43 -0.77 -10.64 3.40
C GLY A 43 -0.88 -10.64 4.93
N LEU A 44 0.12 -10.07 5.61
CA LEU A 44 0.20 -10.12 7.07
C LEU A 44 -0.74 -9.11 7.75
N ALA A 45 -0.69 -7.86 7.31
CA ALA A 45 -1.48 -6.77 7.85
C ALA A 45 -1.52 -5.60 6.86
N ALA A 46 -2.66 -4.90 6.83
CA ALA A 46 -2.84 -3.65 6.12
C ALA A 46 -3.57 -2.64 7.02
N TYR A 47 -3.28 -1.36 6.84
CA TYR A 47 -3.91 -0.27 7.59
C TYR A 47 -4.36 0.81 6.62
N PHE A 48 -5.61 1.24 6.76
CA PHE A 48 -6.18 2.31 5.95
C PHE A 48 -6.69 3.45 6.83
N TYR A 49 -6.32 4.67 6.46
CA TYR A 49 -6.66 5.88 7.21
C TYR A 49 -7.44 6.85 6.32
N ALA A 50 -8.65 7.18 6.75
CA ALA A 50 -9.47 8.23 6.15
C ALA A 50 -10.40 8.83 7.23
N THR A 51 -11.07 9.93 6.90
CA THR A 51 -12.08 10.54 7.78
C THR A 51 -13.50 10.06 7.48
N ASP A 52 -13.75 9.57 6.27
CA ASP A 52 -15.03 8.99 5.87
C ASP A 52 -15.11 7.51 6.25
N TYR A 53 -15.94 7.20 7.24
CA TYR A 53 -16.15 5.83 7.71
C TYR A 53 -16.62 4.86 6.62
N ARG A 54 -17.48 5.31 5.68
CA ARG A 54 -17.96 4.43 4.60
C ARG A 54 -16.83 4.06 3.64
N ARG A 55 -15.90 5.00 3.42
CA ARG A 55 -14.69 4.75 2.62
C ARG A 55 -13.79 3.75 3.34
N ILE A 56 -13.52 3.97 4.64
CA ILE A 56 -12.73 3.04 5.45
C ILE A 56 -13.30 1.62 5.39
N TRP A 57 -14.62 1.48 5.63
CA TRP A 57 -15.28 0.18 5.63
C TRP A 57 -15.12 -0.55 4.29
N ARG A 58 -15.49 0.10 3.18
CA ARG A 58 -15.40 -0.51 1.84
C ARG A 58 -13.97 -0.86 1.45
N THR A 59 -13.00 -0.02 1.79
CA THR A 59 -11.59 -0.28 1.45
C THR A 59 -11.03 -1.40 2.29
N MET A 60 -11.26 -1.40 3.62
CA MET A 60 -10.73 -2.44 4.51
C MET A 60 -11.36 -3.83 4.27
N GLU A 61 -12.60 -3.92 3.76
CA GLU A 61 -13.18 -5.20 3.33
C GLU A 61 -12.52 -5.79 2.07
N ALA A 62 -11.83 -4.96 1.28
CA ALA A 62 -11.23 -5.35 0.00
C ALA A 62 -9.69 -5.51 0.08
N LEU A 63 -9.09 -5.19 1.24
CA LEU A 63 -7.67 -5.36 1.56
C LEU A 63 -7.40 -6.70 2.25
#